data_AF-A0A7T6Z4N4-F1
#
_entry.id   AF-A0A7T6Z4N4-F1
#
_cell.length_a   1.000
_cell.length_b   1.000
_cell.length_c   1.000
_cell.angle_alpha   90.00
_cell.angle_beta   90.00
_cell.angle_gamma   90.00
#
_symmetry.space_group_name_H-M   'P 1'
#
loop_
_entity.id
_entity.type
_entity.pdbx_description
1 polymer ?
#
loop_
_entity_poly.entity_id
_entity_poly.type
_entity_poly.pdbx_seq_one_letter_code
_entity_poly.pdbx_strand_id
1 'polypeptide(L)'
;MRTTVETFLNQQPEWVYFVTGLIIVLGLITTFILIGRAAMKYTEKIDKELGFQKIQQDLHDTKYQAAIHKDISLQTIHALRNAERFLKQLQQARRYSVQSEENLQTYENLIIRIVHALSSDIKFQPGEQHRSSVWIEESGQLVYFTGSNAFDDRDGNQVLPMDETIAGRCFRKKEIQLVPDVSDDVDGMPKHHNGYGAILCLPLSEWGVLTVDAHRAFQEEVMYICRLYARVIDLAFFEYSQMINDGYITQQFNVRE
;
A
#
# COMPACT_ATOMS: atom_id res chain seq x y z
N MET A 1 -87.47 3.14 4.24
CA MET A 1 -86.33 2.18 4.26
C MET A 1 -85.59 2.15 5.59
N ARG A 2 -85.38 3.30 6.29
CA ARG A 2 -84.88 3.30 7.69
C ARG A 2 -85.87 2.66 8.68
N THR A 3 -87.15 3.01 8.60
CA THR A 3 -88.19 2.52 9.53
C THR A 3 -88.47 1.02 9.41
N THR A 4 -88.42 0.45 8.20
CA THR A 4 -88.64 -0.99 7.96
C THR A 4 -87.50 -1.87 8.48
N VAL A 5 -86.28 -1.33 8.57
CA VAL A 5 -85.11 -2.05 9.11
C VAL A 5 -85.16 -2.07 10.64
N GLU A 6 -85.60 -0.98 11.26
CA GLU A 6 -85.74 -0.87 12.72
C GLU A 6 -86.84 -1.79 13.27
N THR A 7 -87.99 -1.92 12.60
CA THR A 7 -89.06 -2.84 13.04
C THR A 7 -88.68 -4.31 12.88
N PHE A 8 -87.87 -4.64 11.87
CA PHE A 8 -87.41 -6.01 11.62
C PHE A 8 -86.32 -6.44 12.61
N LEU A 9 -85.46 -5.52 13.04
CA LEU A 9 -84.46 -5.76 14.08
C LEU A 9 -85.10 -5.92 15.47
N ASN A 10 -86.15 -5.16 15.80
CA ASN A 10 -86.80 -5.21 17.12
C ASN A 10 -87.72 -6.42 17.35
N GLN A 11 -87.97 -7.27 16.34
CA GLN A 11 -88.81 -8.48 16.46
C GLN A 11 -88.00 -9.78 16.32
N GLN A 12 -86.67 -9.73 16.37
CA GLN A 12 -85.87 -10.95 16.27
C GLN A 12 -85.86 -11.72 17.60
N PRO A 13 -86.06 -13.05 17.58
CA PRO A 13 -85.93 -13.88 18.77
C PRO A 13 -84.54 -13.76 19.39
N GLU A 14 -84.45 -13.78 20.72
CA GLU A 14 -83.19 -13.61 21.47
C GLU A 14 -82.07 -14.59 21.05
N TRP A 15 -82.42 -15.79 20.56
CA TRP A 15 -81.45 -16.77 20.09
C TRP A 15 -80.66 -16.32 18.84
N VAL A 16 -81.22 -15.43 18.01
CA VAL A 16 -80.55 -14.91 16.81
C VAL A 16 -79.36 -14.02 17.18
N TYR A 17 -79.50 -13.20 18.23
CA TYR A 17 -78.41 -12.38 18.76
C TYR A 17 -77.26 -13.24 19.32
N PHE A 18 -77.60 -14.34 19.99
CA PHE A 18 -76.60 -15.28 20.50
C PHE A 18 -75.84 -15.98 19.36
N VAL A 19 -76.54 -16.47 18.33
CA VAL A 19 -75.92 -17.16 17.20
C VAL A 19 -75.06 -16.21 16.35
N THR A 20 -75.54 -14.99 16.07
CA THR A 20 -74.75 -13.99 15.33
C THR A 20 -73.51 -13.53 16.11
N GLY A 21 -73.63 -13.33 17.43
CA GLY A 21 -72.49 -13.06 18.31
C GLY A 21 -71.45 -14.19 18.29
N LEU A 22 -71.88 -15.46 18.35
CA LEU A 22 -70.99 -16.62 18.28
C LEU A 22 -70.23 -16.69 16.95
N ILE A 23 -70.91 -16.42 15.84
CA ILE A 23 -70.29 -16.40 14.49
C ILE A 23 -69.24 -15.28 14.40
N ILE A 24 -69.54 -14.10 14.92
CA ILE A 24 -68.59 -12.96 14.94
C ILE A 24 -67.36 -13.30 15.78
N VAL A 25 -67.55 -13.90 16.96
CA VAL A 25 -66.44 -14.31 17.84
C VAL A 25 -65.57 -15.37 17.16
N LEU A 26 -66.16 -16.39 16.54
CA LEU A 26 -65.42 -17.39 15.76
C LEU A 26 -64.69 -16.77 14.56
N GLY A 27 -65.31 -15.81 13.87
CA GLY A 27 -64.68 -15.03 12.80
C GLY A 27 -63.48 -14.21 13.29
N LEU A 28 -63.58 -13.60 14.47
CA LEU A 28 -62.47 -12.86 15.09
C LEU A 28 -61.33 -13.78 15.52
N ILE A 29 -61.64 -14.94 16.10
CA ILE A 29 -60.61 -15.92 16.50
C ILE A 29 -59.87 -16.45 15.28
N THR A 30 -60.59 -16.81 14.21
CA THR A 30 -59.97 -17.32 12.98
C THR A 30 -59.13 -16.26 12.27
N THR A 31 -59.60 -15.02 12.18
CA THR A 31 -58.80 -13.92 11.63
C THR A 31 -57.55 -13.64 12.46
N PHE A 32 -57.64 -13.68 13.79
CA PHE A 32 -56.47 -13.52 14.67
C PHE A 32 -55.42 -14.63 14.46
N ILE A 33 -55.86 -15.89 14.35
CA ILE A 33 -54.96 -17.02 14.06
C ILE A 33 -54.29 -16.85 12.69
N LEU A 34 -55.02 -16.42 11.66
CA LEU A 34 -54.47 -16.20 10.33
C LEU A 34 -53.44 -15.06 10.31
N ILE A 35 -53.72 -13.95 11.00
CA ILE A 35 -52.79 -12.81 11.13
C ILE A 35 -51.51 -13.26 11.85
N GLY A 36 -51.62 -14.02 12.94
CA GLY A 36 -50.46 -14.54 13.66
C GLY A 36 -49.58 -15.46 12.80
N ARG A 37 -50.20 -16.33 11.98
CA ARG A 37 -49.45 -17.19 11.05
C ARG A 37 -48.81 -16.41 9.90
N ALA A 38 -49.49 -15.39 9.39
CA ALA A 38 -48.94 -14.51 8.38
C ALA A 38 -47.73 -13.76 8.93
N ALA A 39 -47.85 -13.15 10.11
CA ALA A 39 -46.76 -12.43 10.79
C ALA A 39 -45.52 -13.31 10.97
N MET A 40 -45.67 -14.54 11.50
CA MET A 40 -44.54 -15.48 11.66
C MET A 40 -43.84 -15.79 10.33
N LYS A 41 -44.62 -16.04 9.25
CA LYS A 41 -44.05 -16.28 7.91
C LYS A 41 -43.35 -15.05 7.34
N TYR A 42 -43.85 -13.84 7.62
CA TYR A 42 -43.22 -12.60 7.21
C TYR A 42 -41.91 -12.37 7.95
N THR A 43 -41.87 -12.56 9.28
CA THR A 43 -40.64 -12.45 10.07
C THR A 43 -39.57 -13.43 9.59
N GLU A 44 -39.92 -14.70 9.34
CA GLU A 44 -38.97 -15.71 8.85
C GLU A 44 -38.38 -15.33 7.47
N LYS A 45 -39.19 -14.72 6.60
CA LYS A 45 -38.71 -14.25 5.29
C LYS A 45 -37.77 -13.05 5.42
N ILE A 46 -38.12 -12.08 6.27
CA ILE A 46 -37.30 -10.90 6.53
C ILE A 46 -35.95 -11.31 7.13
N ASP A 47 -35.93 -12.23 8.09
CA ASP A 47 -34.70 -12.73 8.68
C ASP A 47 -33.80 -13.43 7.64
N LYS A 48 -34.41 -14.18 6.70
CA LYS A 48 -33.67 -14.79 5.58
C LYS A 48 -33.12 -13.74 4.62
N GLU A 49 -33.88 -12.71 4.29
CA GLU A 49 -33.43 -11.61 3.42
C GLU A 49 -32.29 -10.81 4.07
N LEU A 50 -32.41 -10.47 5.36
CA LEU A 50 -31.35 -9.81 6.12
C LEU A 50 -30.09 -10.70 6.21
N GLY A 51 -30.26 -12.01 6.43
CA GLY A 51 -29.17 -12.97 6.40
C GLY A 51 -28.49 -13.03 5.03
N PHE A 52 -29.27 -13.01 3.95
CA PHE A 52 -28.73 -13.00 2.59
C PHE A 52 -27.98 -11.71 2.26
N GLN A 53 -28.51 -10.54 2.65
CA GLN A 53 -27.82 -9.26 2.50
C GLN A 53 -26.48 -9.26 3.25
N LYS A 54 -26.47 -9.76 4.48
CA LYS A 54 -25.23 -9.89 5.25
C LYS A 54 -24.22 -10.79 4.54
N ILE A 55 -24.63 -11.96 4.05
CA ILE A 55 -23.76 -12.87 3.31
C ILE A 55 -23.23 -12.21 2.02
N GLN A 56 -24.05 -11.44 1.31
CA GLN A 56 -23.62 -10.71 0.12
C GLN A 56 -22.57 -9.65 0.44
N GLN A 57 -22.77 -8.91 1.53
CA GLN A 57 -21.82 -7.90 1.99
C GLN A 57 -20.50 -8.56 2.41
N ASP A 58 -20.56 -9.60 3.27
CA ASP A 58 -19.39 -10.35 3.71
C ASP A 58 -18.62 -10.95 2.51
N LEU A 59 -19.34 -11.44 1.49
CA LEU A 59 -18.73 -11.97 0.26
C LEU A 59 -18.09 -10.88 -0.58
N HIS A 60 -18.70 -9.69 -0.67
CA HIS A 60 -18.12 -8.55 -1.36
C HIS A 60 -16.82 -8.10 -0.67
N ASP A 61 -16.87 -7.92 0.65
CA ASP A 61 -15.72 -7.52 1.46
C ASP A 61 -14.60 -8.56 1.37
N THR A 62 -14.93 -9.85 1.47
CA THR A 62 -13.95 -10.94 1.33
C THR A 62 -13.31 -10.94 -0.06
N LYS A 63 -14.10 -10.74 -1.13
CA LYS A 63 -13.55 -10.65 -2.50
C LYS A 63 -12.65 -9.44 -2.68
N TYR A 64 -13.03 -8.31 -2.09
CA TYR A 64 -12.23 -7.09 -2.13
C TYR A 64 -10.89 -7.29 -1.43
N GLN A 65 -10.87 -7.85 -0.21
CA GLN A 65 -9.64 -8.17 0.51
C GLN A 65 -8.78 -9.20 -0.24
N ALA A 66 -9.40 -10.23 -0.83
CA ALA A 66 -8.68 -11.21 -1.63
C ALA A 66 -8.02 -10.58 -2.88
N ALA A 67 -8.65 -9.58 -3.50
CA ALA A 67 -8.06 -8.84 -4.61
C ALA A 67 -6.83 -8.05 -4.16
N ILE A 68 -6.91 -7.32 -3.04
CA ILE A 68 -5.78 -6.58 -2.47
C ILE A 68 -4.61 -7.52 -2.17
N HIS A 69 -4.86 -8.63 -1.47
CA HIS A 69 -3.80 -9.59 -1.13
C HIS A 69 -3.17 -10.23 -2.37
N LYS A 70 -3.97 -10.48 -3.41
CA LYS A 70 -3.45 -10.98 -4.70
C LYS A 70 -2.51 -9.96 -5.34
N ASP A 71 -2.86 -8.68 -5.33
CA ASP A 71 -2.04 -7.61 -5.91
C ASP A 71 -0.72 -7.45 -5.15
N ILE A 72 -0.77 -7.42 -3.80
CA ILE A 72 0.43 -7.40 -2.94
C ILE A 72 1.32 -8.63 -3.22
N SER A 73 0.72 -9.82 -3.34
CA SER A 73 1.46 -11.05 -3.64
C SER A 73 2.16 -10.98 -4.99
N LEU A 74 1.49 -10.45 -6.02
CA LEU A 74 2.07 -10.30 -7.36
C LEU A 74 3.21 -9.27 -7.36
N GLN A 75 3.05 -8.13 -6.70
CA GLN A 75 4.11 -7.13 -6.52
C GLN A 75 5.33 -7.75 -5.81
N THR A 76 5.09 -8.50 -4.74
CA THR A 76 6.15 -9.16 -3.97
C THR A 76 6.90 -10.21 -4.80
N ILE A 77 6.18 -11.03 -5.58
CA ILE A 77 6.79 -12.02 -6.49
C ILE A 77 7.65 -11.33 -7.56
N HIS A 78 7.16 -10.20 -8.10
CA HIS A 78 7.92 -9.44 -9.10
C HIS A 78 9.19 -8.83 -8.49
N ALA A 79 9.07 -8.21 -7.32
CA ALA A 79 10.21 -7.66 -6.58
C ALA A 79 11.25 -8.73 -6.23
N LEU A 80 10.83 -9.93 -5.81
CA LEU A 80 11.74 -11.05 -5.53
C LEU A 80 12.48 -11.53 -6.78
N ARG A 81 11.78 -11.66 -7.92
CA ARG A 81 12.41 -12.05 -9.19
C ARG A 81 13.44 -11.02 -9.67
N ASN A 82 13.13 -9.73 -9.52
CA ASN A 82 14.04 -8.66 -9.85
C ASN A 82 15.25 -8.64 -8.91
N ALA A 83 15.05 -8.76 -7.59
CA ALA A 83 16.13 -8.89 -6.63
C ALA A 83 17.06 -10.08 -6.95
N GLU A 84 16.51 -11.25 -7.28
CA GLU A 84 17.30 -12.41 -7.70
C GLU A 84 18.13 -12.10 -8.95
N ARG A 85 17.54 -11.43 -9.94
CA ARG A 85 18.24 -10.99 -11.15
C ARG A 85 19.38 -10.02 -10.83
N PHE A 86 19.16 -9.04 -9.94
CA PHE A 86 20.19 -8.08 -9.55
C PHE A 86 21.33 -8.74 -8.79
N LEU A 87 21.03 -9.68 -7.88
CA LEU A 87 22.06 -10.47 -7.19
C LEU A 87 22.88 -11.32 -8.17
N LYS A 88 22.24 -11.92 -9.18
CA LYS A 88 22.95 -12.63 -10.26
C LYS A 88 23.86 -11.71 -11.06
N GLN A 89 23.40 -10.49 -11.39
CA GLN A 89 24.22 -9.49 -12.09
C GLN A 89 25.40 -9.04 -11.24
N LEU A 90 25.19 -8.81 -9.94
CA LEU A 90 26.26 -8.47 -9.01
C LEU A 90 27.31 -9.60 -8.92
N GLN A 91 26.85 -10.85 -8.83
CA GLN A 91 27.72 -12.02 -8.79
C GLN A 91 28.51 -12.19 -10.10
N GLN A 92 27.90 -11.88 -11.25
CA GLN A 92 28.58 -11.89 -12.54
C GLN A 92 29.64 -10.78 -12.61
N ALA A 93 29.29 -9.55 -12.22
CA ALA A 93 30.24 -8.42 -12.17
C ALA A 93 31.48 -8.75 -11.33
N ARG A 94 31.28 -9.37 -10.16
CA ARG A 94 32.38 -9.83 -9.30
C ARG A 94 33.27 -10.89 -9.96
N ARG A 95 32.71 -11.80 -10.78
CA ARG A 95 33.44 -12.93 -11.37
C ARG A 95 34.20 -12.59 -12.64
N TYR A 96 33.66 -11.70 -13.46
CA TYR A 96 34.20 -11.38 -14.78
C TYR A 96 35.00 -10.08 -14.78
N SER A 97 35.59 -9.70 -13.63
CA SER A 97 36.32 -8.44 -13.50
C SER A 97 37.41 -8.31 -14.57
N VAL A 98 37.11 -7.54 -15.62
CA VAL A 98 38.07 -6.97 -16.58
C VAL A 98 38.60 -5.66 -15.94
N GLN A 99 39.34 -4.83 -16.66
CA GLN A 99 39.92 -3.56 -16.18
C GLN A 99 39.02 -2.78 -15.20
N SER A 100 39.62 -2.20 -14.16
CA SER A 100 38.93 -1.61 -13.00
C SER A 100 37.85 -0.58 -13.37
N GLU A 101 38.07 0.23 -14.40
CA GLU A 101 37.16 1.30 -14.82
C GLU A 101 35.84 0.78 -15.43
N GLU A 102 35.91 -0.31 -16.21
CA GLU A 102 34.71 -0.95 -16.81
C GLU A 102 33.83 -1.63 -15.73
N ASN A 103 34.45 -2.08 -14.64
CA ASN A 103 33.73 -2.66 -13.51
C ASN A 103 32.98 -1.60 -12.70
N LEU A 104 33.58 -0.43 -12.44
CA LEU A 104 32.92 0.67 -11.72
C LEU A 104 31.63 1.08 -12.42
N GLN A 105 31.70 1.33 -13.74
CA GLN A 105 30.53 1.65 -14.55
C GLN A 105 29.46 0.54 -14.51
N THR A 106 29.88 -0.72 -14.39
CA THR A 106 28.96 -1.86 -14.30
C THR A 106 28.15 -1.84 -13.00
N TYR A 107 28.80 -1.53 -11.86
CA TYR A 107 28.12 -1.39 -10.56
C TYR A 107 27.21 -0.17 -10.52
N GLU A 108 27.65 0.98 -11.03
CA GLU A 108 26.81 2.19 -11.15
C GLU A 108 25.55 1.90 -11.96
N ASN A 109 25.71 1.30 -13.14
CA ASN A 109 24.59 0.89 -14.00
C ASN A 109 23.67 -0.13 -13.32
N LEU A 110 24.20 -1.00 -12.45
CA LEU A 110 23.39 -1.90 -11.66
C LEU A 110 22.55 -1.14 -10.63
N ILE A 111 23.15 -0.21 -9.87
CA ILE A 111 22.44 0.61 -8.87
C ILE A 111 21.34 1.43 -9.55
N ILE A 112 21.65 2.12 -10.65
CA ILE A 112 20.67 2.87 -11.47
C ILE A 112 19.47 1.97 -11.82
N ARG A 113 19.74 0.77 -12.36
CA ARG A 113 18.67 -0.19 -12.73
C ARG A 113 17.85 -0.66 -11.53
N ILE A 114 18.45 -0.85 -10.37
CA ILE A 114 17.73 -1.23 -9.15
C ILE A 114 16.78 -0.11 -8.72
N VAL A 115 17.24 1.15 -8.73
CA VAL A 115 16.41 2.32 -8.36
C VAL A 115 15.25 2.50 -9.34
N HIS A 116 15.48 2.36 -10.65
CA HIS A 116 14.39 2.38 -11.63
C HIS A 116 13.38 1.25 -11.43
N ALA A 117 13.86 0.02 -11.19
CA ALA A 117 12.98 -1.11 -10.94
C ALA A 117 12.16 -0.91 -9.65
N LEU A 118 12.76 -0.38 -8.59
CA LEU A 118 12.05 -0.09 -7.33
C LEU A 118 10.81 0.77 -7.59
N SER A 119 10.98 1.89 -8.29
CA SER A 119 9.87 2.82 -8.59
C SER A 119 8.73 2.19 -9.41
N SER A 120 9.04 1.12 -10.15
CA SER A 120 8.07 0.38 -10.97
C SER A 120 7.42 -0.78 -10.23
N ASP A 121 8.10 -1.33 -9.23
CA ASP A 121 7.66 -2.52 -8.50
C ASP A 121 6.74 -2.18 -7.33
N ILE A 122 6.91 -0.99 -6.75
CA ILE A 122 6.02 -0.46 -5.73
C ILE A 122 4.88 0.30 -6.42
N LYS A 123 3.63 -0.15 -6.25
CA LYS A 123 2.45 0.57 -6.77
C LYS A 123 1.29 0.47 -5.80
N PHE A 124 0.73 1.62 -5.40
CA PHE A 124 -0.51 1.64 -4.62
C PHE A 124 -1.75 1.79 -5.52
N GLN A 125 -1.62 2.46 -6.65
CA GLN A 125 -2.68 2.59 -7.65
C GLN A 125 -2.17 2.37 -9.09
N PRO A 126 -3.04 1.89 -10.00
CA PRO A 126 -2.72 1.86 -11.42
C PRO A 126 -2.34 3.26 -11.94
N GLY A 127 -1.16 3.38 -12.53
CA GLY A 127 -0.67 4.64 -13.11
C GLY A 127 0.11 5.54 -12.14
N GLU A 128 0.25 5.16 -10.86
CA GLU A 128 1.10 5.89 -9.92
C GLU A 128 2.59 5.64 -10.23
N GLN A 129 3.38 6.71 -10.16
CA GLN A 129 4.84 6.64 -10.25
C GLN A 129 5.45 7.22 -8.97
N HIS A 130 6.18 6.37 -8.26
CA HIS A 130 6.93 6.78 -7.08
C HIS A 130 8.27 7.35 -7.51
N ARG A 131 8.71 8.40 -6.81
CA ARG A 131 10.05 8.92 -6.97
C ARG A 131 10.97 8.14 -6.04
N SER A 132 11.92 7.41 -6.60
CA SER A 132 12.98 6.78 -5.82
C SER A 132 14.30 7.46 -6.16
N SER A 133 15.15 7.73 -5.19
CA SER A 133 16.49 8.27 -5.44
C SER A 133 17.49 7.82 -4.39
N VAL A 134 18.74 7.64 -4.82
CA VAL A 134 19.88 7.34 -3.98
C VAL A 134 20.71 8.60 -3.84
N TRP A 135 21.04 8.91 -2.59
CA TRP A 135 21.90 10.00 -2.19
C TRP A 135 23.11 9.40 -1.50
N ILE A 136 24.31 9.82 -1.89
CA ILE A 136 25.57 9.38 -1.29
C ILE A 136 26.11 10.48 -0.37
N GLU A 137 26.80 10.08 0.70
CA GLU A 137 27.45 11.02 1.59
C GLU A 137 28.78 11.46 1.00
N GLU A 138 28.94 12.78 0.82
CA GLU A 138 30.20 13.40 0.44
C GLU A 138 30.41 14.67 1.25
N SER A 139 31.52 14.72 1.99
CA SER A 139 31.97 15.91 2.74
C SER A 139 30.92 16.49 3.70
N GLY A 140 30.12 15.64 4.35
CA GLY A 140 29.08 16.03 5.30
C GLY A 140 27.75 16.42 4.65
N GLN A 141 27.56 16.14 3.36
CA GLN A 141 26.33 16.42 2.62
C GLN A 141 25.83 15.18 1.88
N LEU A 142 24.53 15.13 1.59
CA LEU A 142 23.94 14.06 0.78
C LEU A 142 23.85 14.53 -0.67
N VAL A 143 24.74 14.02 -1.51
CA VAL A 143 24.82 14.34 -2.95
C VAL A 143 23.98 13.35 -3.73
N TYR A 144 23.21 13.84 -4.69
CA TYR A 144 22.41 12.99 -5.58
C TYR A 144 23.31 12.08 -6.41
N PHE A 145 23.02 10.77 -6.38
CA PHE A 145 23.75 9.78 -7.18
C PHE A 145 22.91 9.28 -8.35
N THR A 146 21.67 8.85 -8.09
CA THR A 146 20.75 8.43 -9.16
C THR A 146 19.29 8.45 -8.69
N GLY A 147 18.37 8.51 -9.65
CA GLY A 147 16.95 8.60 -9.42
C GLY A 147 16.14 7.81 -10.45
N SER A 148 14.93 7.44 -10.06
CA SER A 148 13.92 6.86 -10.94
C SER A 148 13.51 7.84 -12.04
N ASN A 149 12.81 7.36 -13.08
CA ASN A 149 12.34 8.21 -14.18
C ASN A 149 11.40 9.34 -13.74
N ALA A 150 10.70 9.15 -12.61
CA ALA A 150 9.80 10.15 -12.05
C ALA A 150 10.56 11.26 -11.29
N PHE A 151 11.84 11.03 -10.99
CA PHE A 151 12.73 11.99 -10.35
C PHE A 151 13.26 12.95 -11.41
N ASP A 152 13.02 14.24 -11.22
CA ASP A 152 13.39 15.26 -12.19
C ASP A 152 14.85 15.68 -11.95
N ASP A 153 15.76 15.09 -12.72
CA ASP A 153 17.21 15.27 -12.59
C ASP A 153 17.74 16.41 -13.48
N ARG A 154 17.00 17.50 -13.58
CA ARG A 154 17.31 18.55 -14.58
C ARG A 154 18.67 19.23 -14.39
N ASP A 155 19.31 19.10 -13.22
CA ASP A 155 20.59 19.75 -12.91
C ASP A 155 21.71 18.83 -12.40
N GLY A 156 21.50 17.53 -12.14
CA GLY A 156 22.56 16.56 -11.76
C GLY A 156 23.31 16.79 -10.43
N ASN A 157 23.29 18.03 -9.90
CA ASN A 157 24.07 18.49 -8.76
C ASN A 157 23.17 18.80 -7.56
N GLN A 158 22.12 18.01 -7.36
CA GLN A 158 21.22 18.20 -6.22
C GLN A 158 21.93 17.74 -4.94
N VAL A 159 21.86 18.57 -3.90
CA VAL A 159 22.44 18.29 -2.60
C VAL A 159 21.37 18.48 -1.53
N LEU A 160 21.26 17.51 -0.62
CA LEU A 160 20.43 17.60 0.56
C LEU A 160 21.30 17.92 1.79
N PRO A 161 20.97 18.98 2.54
CA PRO A 161 21.61 19.23 3.82
C PRO A 161 21.39 18.04 4.76
N MET A 162 22.46 17.60 5.40
CA MET A 162 22.37 16.50 6.36
C MET A 162 21.43 16.90 7.50
N ASP A 163 21.66 18.04 8.16
CA ASP A 163 21.00 18.40 9.42
C ASP A 163 19.56 18.93 9.32
N GLU A 164 19.07 19.19 8.11
CA GLU A 164 17.79 19.87 7.89
C GLU A 164 16.76 19.02 7.12
N THR A 165 17.08 17.75 6.84
CA THR A 165 16.23 16.89 6.01
C THR A 165 15.93 15.55 6.66
N ILE A 166 14.75 14.98 6.36
CA ILE A 166 14.36 13.63 6.78
C ILE A 166 15.39 12.59 6.29
N ALA A 167 15.92 12.77 5.08
CA ALA A 167 16.98 11.92 4.53
C ALA A 167 18.27 12.02 5.35
N GLY A 168 18.72 13.22 5.72
CA GLY A 168 19.89 13.35 6.55
C GLY A 168 19.69 12.88 7.99
N ARG A 169 18.48 13.02 8.55
CA ARG A 169 18.10 12.38 9.83
C ARG A 169 18.20 10.85 9.73
N CYS A 170 17.71 10.27 8.64
CA CYS A 170 17.84 8.84 8.34
C CYS A 170 19.32 8.40 8.30
N PHE A 171 20.17 9.19 7.63
CA PHE A 171 21.60 8.90 7.54
C PHE A 171 22.29 8.97 8.90
N ARG A 172 22.08 10.04 9.68
CA ARG A 172 22.73 10.23 10.98
C ARG A 172 22.33 9.15 11.99
N LYS A 173 21.05 8.82 12.06
CA LYS A 173 20.53 7.83 13.01
C LYS A 173 20.76 6.39 12.57
N LYS A 174 21.01 6.16 11.28
CA LYS A 174 21.06 4.82 10.67
C LYS A 174 19.76 4.03 10.90
N GLU A 175 18.64 4.75 10.93
CA GLU A 175 17.31 4.22 11.18
C GLU A 175 16.38 4.58 10.03
N ILE A 176 15.53 3.63 9.63
CA ILE A 176 14.50 3.87 8.62
C ILE A 176 13.55 4.96 9.11
N GLN A 177 13.34 5.99 8.29
CA GLN A 177 12.39 7.06 8.57
C GLN A 177 11.18 6.86 7.66
N LEU A 178 10.04 6.49 8.25
CA LEU A 178 8.77 6.46 7.55
C LEU A 178 7.95 7.66 8.01
N VAL A 179 7.70 8.59 7.10
CA VAL A 179 6.94 9.81 7.36
C VAL A 179 5.68 9.78 6.49
N PRO A 180 4.51 9.45 7.06
CA PRO A 180 3.25 9.34 6.33
C PRO A 180 2.71 10.68 5.81
N ASP A 181 3.04 11.77 6.51
CA ASP A 181 2.75 13.15 6.12
C ASP A 181 3.98 14.02 6.37
N VAL A 182 4.59 14.51 5.28
CA VAL A 182 5.79 15.36 5.32
C VAL A 182 5.49 16.73 5.93
N SER A 183 4.25 17.23 5.80
CA SER A 183 3.88 18.55 6.32
C SER A 183 3.84 18.60 7.86
N ASP A 184 3.66 17.45 8.49
CA ASP A 184 3.64 17.30 9.95
C ASP A 184 5.04 17.03 10.54
N ASP A 185 6.07 16.80 9.72
CA ASP A 185 7.43 16.48 10.18
C ASP A 185 8.29 17.74 10.35
N VAL A 186 9.08 17.79 11.43
CA VAL A 186 9.96 18.92 11.76
C VAL A 186 11.05 19.14 10.70
N ASP A 187 11.53 18.06 10.08
CA ASP A 187 12.51 18.10 8.98
C ASP A 187 11.82 18.03 7.60
N GLY A 188 10.49 18.16 7.57
CA GLY A 188 9.69 18.22 6.36
C GLY A 188 9.87 19.58 5.67
N MET A 189 10.49 19.59 4.48
CA MET A 189 10.72 20.83 3.76
C MET A 189 9.42 21.43 3.22
N PRO A 190 8.98 22.64 3.65
CA PRO A 190 7.66 23.17 3.29
C PRO A 190 7.59 23.84 1.91
N LYS A 191 8.71 24.02 1.20
CA LYS A 191 8.81 25.07 0.15
C LYS A 191 8.63 24.62 -1.30
N HIS A 192 8.71 23.32 -1.60
CA HIS A 192 8.59 22.82 -2.98
C HIS A 192 7.79 21.52 -3.04
N HIS A 193 6.55 21.52 -2.54
CA HIS A 193 5.68 20.34 -2.63
C HIS A 193 5.26 20.09 -4.08
N ASN A 194 5.99 19.21 -4.75
CA ASN A 194 5.68 18.60 -6.04
C ASN A 194 4.49 17.61 -5.95
N GLY A 195 3.57 17.77 -4.98
CA GLY A 195 2.42 16.89 -4.75
C GLY A 195 2.70 15.61 -3.92
N TYR A 196 3.95 15.34 -3.55
CA TYR A 196 4.31 14.21 -2.70
C TYR A 196 4.11 14.55 -1.21
N GLY A 197 3.28 13.75 -0.55
CA GLY A 197 2.85 13.96 0.83
C GLY A 197 3.51 13.00 1.83
N ALA A 198 4.11 11.90 1.37
CA ALA A 198 4.78 10.93 2.23
C ALA A 198 6.19 10.63 1.72
N ILE A 199 7.11 10.31 2.63
CA ILE A 199 8.46 9.89 2.30
C ILE A 199 8.91 8.71 3.15
N LEU A 200 9.63 7.79 2.53
CA LEU A 200 10.34 6.70 3.18
C LEU A 200 11.84 6.86 2.89
N CYS A 201 12.63 6.99 3.94
CA CYS A 201 14.09 7.01 3.85
C CYS A 201 14.66 5.72 4.45
N LEU A 202 15.53 5.05 3.69
CA LEU A 202 16.25 3.87 4.13
C LEU A 202 17.76 4.15 4.14
N PRO A 203 18.47 3.88 5.24
CA PRO A 203 19.90 4.07 5.29
C PRO A 203 20.61 2.99 4.45
N LEU A 204 21.58 3.41 3.64
CA LEU A 204 22.50 2.55 2.88
C LEU A 204 23.83 2.48 3.64
N SER A 205 23.78 1.93 4.85
CA SER A 205 24.93 1.81 5.77
C SER A 205 25.71 3.13 5.89
N GLU A 206 26.99 3.15 5.54
CA GLU A 206 27.86 4.34 5.56
C GLU A 206 27.82 5.14 4.25
N TRP A 207 27.30 4.56 3.17
CA TRP A 207 27.32 5.14 1.83
C TRP A 207 26.36 6.31 1.67
N GLY A 208 25.16 6.22 2.25
CA GLY A 208 24.13 7.22 2.00
C GLY A 208 22.72 6.78 2.36
N VAL A 209 21.74 7.24 1.58
CA VAL A 209 20.31 7.03 1.83
C VAL A 209 19.55 6.78 0.52
N LEU A 210 18.64 5.82 0.55
CA LEU A 210 17.61 5.65 -0.46
C LEU A 210 16.33 6.36 0.01
N THR A 211 15.85 7.31 -0.77
CA THR A 211 14.55 7.96 -0.56
C THR A 211 13.52 7.40 -1.53
N VAL A 212 12.29 7.27 -1.04
CA VAL A 212 11.12 6.92 -1.84
C VAL A 212 10.01 7.89 -1.45
N ASP A 213 9.53 8.66 -2.42
CA ASP A 213 8.45 9.63 -2.23
C ASP A 213 7.14 9.06 -2.77
N ALA A 214 6.06 9.28 -2.02
CA ALA A 214 4.71 8.89 -2.40
C ALA A 214 3.72 10.04 -2.22
N HIS A 215 2.63 10.02 -2.99
CA HIS A 215 1.55 10.99 -2.85
C HIS A 215 0.71 10.73 -1.59
N ARG A 216 0.78 9.51 -1.04
CA ARG A 216 0.01 9.03 0.11
C ARG A 216 0.90 8.16 0.99
N ALA A 217 0.45 7.93 2.22
CA ALA A 217 1.12 7.05 3.17
C ALA A 217 1.40 5.65 2.58
N PHE A 218 2.58 5.12 2.90
CA PHE A 218 3.00 3.79 2.46
C PHE A 218 2.20 2.68 3.17
N GLN A 219 1.88 1.63 2.43
CA GLN A 219 1.46 0.35 3.02
C GLN A 219 2.67 -0.35 3.65
N GLU A 220 2.44 -1.10 4.72
CA GLU A 220 3.50 -1.80 5.45
C GLU A 220 4.22 -2.82 4.57
N GLU A 221 3.49 -3.48 3.66
CA GLU A 221 4.02 -4.52 2.78
C GLU A 221 5.06 -3.97 1.79
N VAL A 222 4.82 -2.76 1.27
CA VAL A 222 5.73 -2.09 0.34
C VAL A 222 7.07 -1.75 0.99
N MET A 223 7.07 -1.50 2.30
CA MET A 223 8.29 -1.24 3.05
C MET A 223 9.26 -2.43 2.97
N TYR A 224 8.78 -3.68 2.92
CA TYR A 224 9.66 -4.84 2.79
C TYR A 224 10.34 -4.91 1.42
N ILE A 225 9.63 -4.52 0.35
CA ILE A 225 10.20 -4.42 -1.00
C ILE A 225 11.31 -3.34 -1.01
N CYS A 226 11.02 -2.15 -0.47
CA CYS A 226 12.00 -1.08 -0.37
C CYS A 226 13.24 -1.50 0.43
N ARG A 227 13.05 -2.21 1.56
CA ARG A 227 14.14 -2.75 2.39
C ARG A 227 14.99 -3.76 1.62
N LEU A 228 14.35 -4.68 0.88
CA LEU A 228 15.06 -5.66 0.06
C LEU A 228 15.97 -4.96 -0.96
N TYR A 229 15.42 -3.96 -1.67
CA TYR A 229 16.16 -3.25 -2.71
C TYR A 229 17.27 -2.40 -2.12
N ALA A 230 17.01 -1.72 -1.00
CA ALA A 230 18.03 -1.00 -0.25
C ALA A 230 19.21 -1.91 0.11
N ARG A 231 18.96 -3.16 0.54
CA ARG A 231 20.04 -4.12 0.85
C ARG A 231 20.82 -4.60 -0.35
N VAL A 232 20.17 -4.75 -1.51
CA VAL A 232 20.88 -5.09 -2.76
C VAL A 232 21.73 -3.91 -3.23
N ILE A 233 21.23 -2.67 -3.11
CA ILE A 233 21.97 -1.44 -3.41
C ILE A 233 23.17 -1.29 -2.47
N ASP A 234 22.97 -1.46 -1.16
CA ASP A 234 24.00 -1.40 -0.13
C ASP A 234 25.14 -2.40 -0.42
N LEU A 235 24.79 -3.62 -0.85
CA LEU A 235 25.76 -4.62 -1.28
C LEU A 235 26.49 -4.22 -2.58
N ALA A 236 25.80 -3.59 -3.54
CA ALA A 236 26.42 -3.08 -4.75
C ALA A 236 27.42 -1.96 -4.47
N PHE A 237 27.09 -1.05 -3.54
CA PHE A 237 28.03 -0.01 -3.07
C PHE A 237 29.23 -0.60 -2.33
N PHE A 238 29.02 -1.64 -1.52
CA PHE A 238 30.13 -2.34 -0.88
C PHE A 238 31.14 -2.85 -1.92
N GLU A 239 30.68 -3.54 -2.97
CA GLU A 239 31.56 -4.01 -4.05
C GLU A 239 32.21 -2.86 -4.83
N TYR A 240 31.45 -1.82 -5.14
CA TYR A 240 31.94 -0.62 -5.81
C TYR A 240 33.11 0.03 -5.03
N SER A 241 32.97 0.16 -3.71
CA SER A 241 33.99 0.77 -2.85
C SER A 241 35.29 -0.05 -2.77
N GLN A 242 35.20 -1.37 -2.76
CA GLN A 242 36.38 -2.26 -2.74
C GLN A 242 37.21 -2.07 -4.00
N MET A 243 36.55 -1.94 -5.16
CA MET A 243 37.23 -1.71 -6.44
C MET A 243 37.93 -0.36 -6.52
N ILE A 244 37.33 0.69 -5.95
CA ILE A 244 37.97 2.01 -5.85
C ILE A 244 39.26 1.90 -5.02
N ASN A 245 39.18 1.30 -3.83
CA ASN A 245 40.33 1.14 -2.94
C ASN A 245 41.46 0.33 -3.60
N ASP A 246 41.14 -0.77 -4.26
CA ASP A 246 42.13 -1.60 -4.96
C ASP A 246 42.79 -0.86 -6.15
N GLY A 247 42.02 -0.03 -6.87
CA GLY A 247 42.51 0.81 -7.95
C GLY A 247 43.51 1.88 -7.48
N TYR A 248 43.21 2.54 -6.36
CA TYR A 248 44.13 3.51 -5.74
C TYR A 248 45.44 2.88 -5.29
N ILE A 249 45.38 1.68 -4.68
CA ILE A 249 46.58 0.95 -4.26
C ILE A 249 47.46 0.64 -5.47
N THR A 250 46.88 0.12 -6.56
CA THR A 250 47.62 -0.27 -7.77
C THR A 250 48.30 0.94 -8.44
N GLN A 251 47.64 2.10 -8.47
CA GLN A 251 48.23 3.33 -9.01
C GLN A 251 49.39 3.86 -8.16
N GLN A 252 49.32 3.79 -6.84
CA GLN A 252 50.42 4.24 -5.97
C GLN A 252 51.70 3.40 -6.12
N PHE A 253 51.57 2.10 -6.42
CA PHE A 253 52.72 1.23 -6.66
C PHE A 253 53.36 1.46 -8.04
N ASN A 254 52.56 1.72 -9.09
CA ASN A 254 53.08 1.99 -10.44
C ASN A 254 53.76 3.37 -10.60
N VAL A 255 53.53 4.32 -9.69
CA VAL A 255 54.19 5.64 -9.72
C VAL A 255 55.56 5.62 -9.00
N ARG A 256 55.92 4.51 -8.35
CA ARG A 256 57.17 4.35 -7.59
C ARG A 256 58.24 3.51 -8.30
N GLU A 257 58.03 3.12 -9.56
CA GLU A 257 59.05 2.56 -10.47
C GLU A 257 59.54 3.62 -11.46
#